data_AF-A0AAD8GAK1-F1
#
_entry.id   AF-A0AAD8GAK1-F1
#
_cell.length_a   1.000
_cell.length_b   1.000
_cell.length_c   1.000
_cell.angle_alpha   90.00
_cell.angle_beta   90.00
_cell.angle_gamma   90.00
#
_symmetry.space_group_name_H-M   'P 1'
#
loop_
_entity.id
_entity.type
_entity.pdbx_description
1 polymer ?
#
loop_
_entity_poly.entity_id
_entity_poly.type
_entity_poly.pdbx_seq_one_letter_code
_entity_poly.pdbx_strand_id
1 'polypeptide(L)'
;MYKDFFSIIAALQLFLQTTGQPPKSGLCIENDCYTIHQDSKMFQNANDVCNTQEGHLMTVRSTVANDAMATLMANEQGDFWIGLQLPEGQCTNNDITLRGYEWVTGDESTRFSNWKGNDSTCSQQCVLVSSDLTWEERPCQDKLAGFLCEYNFNKTCEALPADTDLSILYSTPLGFQGADLRSLPPGSTATCSPSGFKVYCSSKGDWMVGPWDCQIDNGGCEHQCQMNNSQPQCICPPGNQLKGNKFTCMEIDICSIATCEHICVSHNDSYLCMCQDGYDLDPDGKRCRDIDECKMGHNLCEQDWVCVNTPGSFKCKCKSGFVEEKGTCEDVDECQRDLCDHDCKNVLGSYQCACFEGYIQDSENHLKCKLHCSTSECPAECDPNMSWQCHCPDGFVLDTRENGHFCIDVNECEMGTYCDQLCNNSFGSYTCYCHDGYSIDSDGYSCVPEDTEEGSGTTSITAMSISVNPTSNCTIEGQTLLTSGALVGIIVCIVVVILILAFLVHHFLKQRVKCDASSDFKSSDAEQEVDLQQVTTLKYA
;
A
#
# COMPACT_ATOMS: atom_id res chain seq x y z
N MET A 1 -19.17 -48.51 -11.84
CA MET A 1 -19.37 -48.63 -13.29
C MET A 1 -20.82 -48.97 -13.67
N TYR A 2 -21.34 -50.19 -13.43
CA TYR A 2 -22.66 -50.58 -13.94
C TYR A 2 -23.88 -49.94 -13.24
N LYS A 3 -23.76 -49.49 -11.98
CA LYS A 3 -24.85 -48.74 -11.31
C LYS A 3 -24.94 -47.30 -11.81
N ASP A 4 -23.80 -46.66 -12.01
CA ASP A 4 -23.69 -45.24 -12.38
C ASP A 4 -24.28 -45.00 -13.77
N PHE A 5 -24.10 -45.97 -14.69
CA PHE A 5 -24.71 -45.95 -16.02
C PHE A 5 -26.25 -45.95 -15.98
N PHE A 6 -26.85 -46.66 -15.00
CA PHE A 6 -28.31 -46.63 -14.78
C PHE A 6 -28.77 -45.30 -14.16
N SER A 7 -28.00 -44.70 -13.26
CA SER A 7 -28.29 -43.34 -12.75
C SER A 7 -28.18 -42.26 -13.84
N ILE A 8 -27.22 -42.38 -14.76
CA ILE A 8 -27.08 -41.48 -15.91
C ILE A 8 -28.27 -41.65 -16.89
N ILE A 9 -28.65 -42.89 -17.20
CA ILE A 9 -29.84 -43.14 -18.05
C ILE A 9 -31.12 -42.65 -17.36
N ALA A 10 -31.29 -42.86 -16.06
CA ALA A 10 -32.44 -42.32 -15.32
C ALA A 10 -32.45 -40.78 -15.27
N ALA A 11 -31.28 -40.13 -15.13
CA ALA A 11 -31.16 -38.68 -15.19
C ALA A 11 -31.50 -38.13 -16.59
N LEU A 12 -31.02 -38.76 -17.67
CA LEU A 12 -31.46 -38.44 -19.03
C LEU A 12 -32.97 -38.67 -19.20
N GLN A 13 -33.54 -39.73 -18.62
CA GLN A 13 -34.98 -40.01 -18.71
C GLN A 13 -35.85 -39.01 -17.93
N LEU A 14 -35.34 -38.40 -16.85
CA LEU A 14 -36.00 -37.24 -16.22
C LEU A 14 -35.86 -35.97 -17.07
N PHE A 15 -34.67 -35.69 -17.63
CA PHE A 15 -34.46 -34.54 -18.52
C PHE A 15 -35.26 -34.62 -19.83
N LEU A 16 -35.58 -35.83 -20.29
CA LEU A 16 -36.43 -36.09 -21.47
C LEU A 16 -37.95 -36.08 -21.15
N GLN A 17 -38.36 -35.63 -19.95
CA GLN A 17 -39.76 -35.59 -19.52
C GLN A 17 -40.32 -34.18 -19.27
N THR A 18 -39.57 -33.11 -19.55
CA THR A 18 -40.13 -31.77 -19.72
C THR A 18 -40.67 -31.62 -21.15
N THR A 19 -41.99 -31.46 -21.31
CA THR A 19 -42.68 -31.67 -22.59
C THR A 19 -42.75 -30.43 -23.48
N GLY A 20 -41.64 -30.07 -24.14
CA GLY A 20 -41.63 -29.06 -25.20
C GLY A 20 -40.29 -28.97 -25.94
N GLN A 21 -40.32 -28.57 -27.22
CA GLN A 21 -39.11 -28.04 -27.86
C GLN A 21 -38.84 -26.61 -27.34
N PRO A 22 -37.58 -26.21 -27.16
CA PRO A 22 -37.25 -24.82 -26.81
C PRO A 22 -37.79 -23.85 -27.88
N PRO A 23 -38.07 -22.58 -27.52
CA PRO A 23 -38.50 -21.59 -28.49
C PRO A 23 -37.42 -21.37 -29.56
N LYS A 24 -37.84 -21.03 -30.77
CA LYS A 24 -36.93 -20.75 -31.89
C LYS A 24 -36.19 -19.42 -31.69
N SER A 25 -36.90 -18.44 -31.15
CA SER A 25 -36.37 -17.13 -30.78
C SER A 25 -37.24 -16.49 -29.71
N GLY A 26 -36.73 -15.43 -29.10
CA GLY A 26 -37.44 -14.63 -28.12
C GLY A 26 -36.93 -13.20 -28.08
N LEU A 27 -37.75 -12.31 -27.54
CA LEU A 27 -37.52 -10.89 -27.42
C LEU A 27 -38.09 -10.43 -26.07
N CYS A 28 -37.31 -9.68 -25.29
CA CYS A 28 -37.81 -9.02 -24.10
C CYS A 28 -37.76 -7.51 -24.27
N ILE A 29 -38.79 -6.83 -23.78
CA ILE A 29 -38.95 -5.38 -23.81
C ILE A 29 -39.34 -4.96 -22.39
N GLU A 30 -38.51 -4.14 -21.75
CA GLU A 30 -38.66 -3.75 -20.35
C GLU A 30 -38.78 -4.99 -19.44
N ASN A 31 -39.99 -5.29 -18.95
CA ASN A 31 -40.29 -6.39 -18.03
C ASN A 31 -40.97 -7.59 -18.68
N ASP A 32 -41.42 -7.47 -19.94
CA ASP A 32 -42.16 -8.51 -20.64
C ASP A 32 -41.25 -9.25 -21.63
N CYS A 33 -41.33 -10.58 -21.64
CA CYS A 33 -40.63 -11.44 -22.58
C CYS A 33 -41.61 -12.22 -23.45
N TYR A 34 -41.36 -12.23 -24.74
CA TYR A 34 -42.16 -12.86 -25.77
C TYR A 34 -41.32 -13.92 -26.48
N THR A 35 -41.89 -15.07 -26.81
CA THR A 35 -41.18 -16.18 -27.48
C THR A 35 -42.05 -16.84 -28.54
N ILE A 36 -41.41 -17.39 -29.58
CA ILE A 36 -42.09 -18.08 -30.69
C ILE A 36 -41.64 -19.55 -30.76
N HIS A 37 -42.59 -20.47 -30.68
CA HIS A 37 -42.36 -21.91 -30.76
C HIS A 37 -42.88 -22.44 -32.10
N GLN A 38 -42.00 -22.94 -32.96
CA GLN A 38 -42.37 -23.69 -34.18
C GLN A 38 -42.69 -25.17 -33.85
N ASP A 39 -43.63 -25.39 -32.94
CA ASP A 39 -44.08 -26.72 -32.50
C ASP A 39 -45.59 -26.85 -32.75
N SER A 40 -45.98 -27.78 -33.61
CA SER A 40 -47.34 -27.86 -34.17
C SER A 40 -48.33 -28.49 -33.18
N LYS A 41 -48.99 -27.62 -32.40
CA LYS A 41 -49.92 -27.99 -31.32
C LYS A 41 -51.34 -27.46 -31.54
N MET A 42 -52.27 -28.12 -30.85
CA MET A 42 -53.64 -27.61 -30.62
C MET A 42 -53.58 -26.48 -29.57
N PHE A 43 -54.56 -25.59 -29.55
CA PHE A 43 -54.55 -24.39 -28.71
C PHE A 43 -54.28 -24.69 -27.22
N GLN A 44 -55.01 -25.64 -26.62
CA GLN A 44 -54.83 -26.00 -25.22
C GLN A 44 -53.40 -26.50 -24.95
N ASN A 45 -52.89 -27.43 -25.77
CA ASN A 45 -51.54 -27.95 -25.64
C ASN A 45 -50.44 -26.90 -25.87
N ALA A 46 -50.74 -25.80 -26.57
CA ALA A 46 -49.84 -24.66 -26.72
C ALA A 46 -49.86 -23.78 -25.46
N ASN A 47 -51.05 -23.49 -24.93
CA ASN A 47 -51.19 -22.75 -23.66
C ASN A 47 -50.55 -23.50 -22.50
N ASP A 48 -50.76 -24.83 -22.40
CA ASP A 48 -50.15 -25.69 -21.40
C ASP A 48 -48.61 -25.58 -21.41
N VAL A 49 -47.97 -25.42 -22.59
CA VAL A 49 -46.51 -25.20 -22.68
C VAL A 49 -46.12 -23.85 -22.09
N CYS A 50 -46.75 -22.75 -22.50
CA CYS A 50 -46.46 -21.42 -21.95
C CYS A 50 -46.62 -21.39 -20.41
N ASN A 51 -47.68 -22.04 -19.92
CA ASN A 51 -47.99 -22.17 -18.50
C ASN A 51 -46.91 -22.95 -17.72
N THR A 52 -46.12 -23.82 -18.35
CA THR A 52 -45.03 -24.57 -17.66
C THR A 52 -43.87 -23.70 -17.19
N GLN A 53 -43.75 -22.46 -17.69
CA GLN A 53 -42.70 -21.50 -17.33
C GLN A 53 -43.30 -20.22 -16.72
N GLU A 54 -44.45 -20.34 -16.03
CA GLU A 54 -45.19 -19.24 -15.37
C GLU A 54 -45.67 -18.12 -16.32
N GLY A 55 -45.71 -18.38 -17.63
CA GLY A 55 -46.30 -17.50 -18.65
C GLY A 55 -47.67 -17.97 -19.13
N HIS A 56 -48.09 -17.47 -20.28
CA HIS A 56 -49.35 -17.82 -20.97
C HIS A 56 -49.21 -17.61 -22.49
N LEU A 57 -50.20 -18.04 -23.29
CA LEU A 57 -50.25 -17.63 -24.71
C LEU A 57 -50.30 -16.09 -24.82
N MET A 58 -49.60 -15.56 -25.82
CA MET A 58 -49.36 -14.12 -25.96
C MET A 58 -50.64 -13.30 -26.16
N THR A 59 -50.79 -12.26 -25.34
CA THR A 59 -51.95 -11.36 -25.29
C THR A 59 -51.63 -10.02 -25.95
N VAL A 60 -52.08 -9.84 -27.18
CA VAL A 60 -51.71 -8.67 -28.01
C VAL A 60 -52.56 -7.45 -27.65
N ARG A 61 -52.32 -6.88 -26.47
CA ARG A 61 -53.13 -5.81 -25.86
C ARG A 61 -52.70 -4.39 -26.25
N SER A 62 -51.56 -4.22 -26.91
CA SER A 62 -50.96 -2.91 -27.20
C SER A 62 -50.19 -2.92 -28.52
N THR A 63 -49.85 -1.73 -29.03
CA THR A 63 -48.93 -1.61 -30.17
C THR A 63 -47.56 -2.20 -29.84
N VAL A 64 -47.06 -2.07 -28.61
CA VAL A 64 -45.76 -2.65 -28.19
C VAL A 64 -45.77 -4.18 -28.27
N ALA A 65 -46.85 -4.83 -27.80
CA ALA A 65 -47.02 -6.28 -27.94
C ALA A 65 -47.15 -6.68 -29.42
N ASN A 66 -47.86 -5.89 -30.23
CA ASN A 66 -47.97 -6.12 -31.67
C ASN A 66 -46.62 -5.96 -32.40
N ASP A 67 -45.78 -5.00 -32.02
CA ASP A 67 -44.46 -4.76 -32.58
C ASP A 67 -43.45 -5.83 -32.14
N ALA A 68 -43.59 -6.36 -30.92
CA ALA A 68 -42.86 -7.54 -30.45
C ALA A 68 -43.24 -8.80 -31.27
N MET A 69 -44.54 -9.02 -31.47
CA MET A 69 -45.07 -10.09 -32.33
C MET A 69 -44.57 -9.95 -33.78
N ALA A 70 -44.60 -8.74 -34.34
CA ALA A 70 -44.06 -8.42 -35.65
C ALA A 70 -42.57 -8.79 -35.76
N THR A 71 -41.80 -8.47 -34.73
CA THR A 71 -40.35 -8.76 -34.67
C THR A 71 -40.08 -10.27 -34.61
N LEU A 72 -40.86 -11.02 -33.81
CA LEU A 72 -40.74 -12.49 -33.72
C LEU A 72 -41.16 -13.20 -35.02
N MET A 73 -42.19 -12.71 -35.70
CA MET A 73 -42.75 -13.32 -36.91
C MET A 73 -42.04 -12.88 -38.21
N ALA A 74 -41.17 -11.88 -38.18
CA ALA A 74 -40.60 -11.22 -39.37
C ALA A 74 -39.89 -12.15 -40.38
N ASN A 75 -39.39 -13.31 -39.95
CA ASN A 75 -38.73 -14.31 -40.80
C ASN A 75 -39.43 -15.69 -40.76
N GLU A 76 -40.65 -15.74 -40.24
CA GLU A 76 -41.39 -16.98 -39.98
C GLU A 76 -42.47 -17.25 -41.02
N GLN A 77 -42.90 -18.52 -41.13
CA GLN A 77 -43.89 -18.95 -42.12
C GLN A 77 -44.97 -19.81 -41.46
N GLY A 78 -46.21 -19.57 -41.87
CA GLY A 78 -47.41 -20.21 -41.32
C GLY A 78 -48.06 -19.41 -40.20
N ASP A 79 -49.11 -20.00 -39.63
CA ASP A 79 -49.99 -19.34 -38.65
C ASP A 79 -49.61 -19.74 -37.22
N PHE A 80 -49.83 -18.84 -36.27
CA PHE A 80 -49.45 -19.03 -34.86
C PHE A 80 -50.62 -18.78 -33.91
N TRP A 81 -50.77 -19.60 -32.85
CA TRP A 81 -51.76 -19.31 -31.80
C TRP A 81 -51.35 -18.10 -30.95
N ILE A 82 -52.32 -17.23 -30.67
CA ILE A 82 -52.27 -16.16 -29.66
C ILE A 82 -53.28 -16.44 -28.54
N GLY A 83 -53.14 -15.79 -27.38
CA GLY A 83 -53.89 -16.09 -26.16
C GLY A 83 -55.32 -15.56 -26.12
N LEU A 84 -56.10 -15.72 -27.19
CA LEU A 84 -57.45 -15.18 -27.35
C LEU A 84 -58.44 -16.30 -27.74
N GLN A 85 -59.50 -16.46 -26.95
CA GLN A 85 -60.48 -17.56 -27.08
C GLN A 85 -61.92 -17.09 -26.81
N LEU A 86 -62.91 -17.81 -27.33
CA LEU A 86 -64.34 -17.51 -27.13
C LEU A 86 -64.90 -18.33 -25.94
N PRO A 87 -65.44 -17.68 -24.88
CA PRO A 87 -66.03 -18.39 -23.75
C PRO A 87 -67.24 -19.24 -24.15
N GLU A 88 -67.43 -20.39 -23.49
CA GLU A 88 -68.52 -21.31 -23.82
C GLU A 88 -69.90 -20.64 -23.69
N GLY A 89 -70.59 -20.50 -24.82
CA GLY A 89 -71.95 -19.98 -24.90
C GLY A 89 -72.11 -18.47 -25.03
N GLN A 90 -71.02 -17.68 -25.11
CA GLN A 90 -71.08 -16.20 -25.09
C GLN A 90 -70.73 -15.49 -26.41
N CYS A 91 -71.33 -15.91 -27.55
CA CYS A 91 -71.40 -15.02 -28.71
C CYS A 91 -72.43 -13.90 -28.45
N THR A 92 -72.01 -12.83 -27.75
CA THR A 92 -72.76 -11.58 -27.67
C THR A 92 -72.02 -10.49 -28.44
N ASN A 93 -72.57 -10.10 -29.58
CA ASN A 93 -71.94 -9.21 -30.57
C ASN A 93 -71.98 -7.72 -30.13
N ASN A 94 -71.34 -7.42 -28.99
CA ASN A 94 -71.48 -6.14 -28.27
C ASN A 94 -70.17 -5.56 -27.70
N ASP A 95 -69.00 -6.11 -28.03
CA ASP A 95 -67.74 -5.35 -28.01
C ASP A 95 -67.11 -5.40 -29.40
N ILE A 96 -66.87 -4.22 -29.97
CA ILE A 96 -66.28 -4.06 -31.32
C ILE A 96 -64.79 -4.39 -31.38
N THR A 97 -64.10 -4.49 -30.23
CA THR A 97 -62.66 -4.73 -30.12
C THR A 97 -62.34 -6.22 -30.25
N LEU A 98 -62.73 -7.03 -29.26
CA LEU A 98 -62.48 -8.48 -29.23
C LEU A 98 -63.68 -9.34 -29.65
N ARG A 99 -64.83 -8.75 -30.03
CA ARG A 99 -65.97 -9.47 -30.62
C ARG A 99 -66.58 -10.57 -29.73
N GLY A 100 -66.43 -10.42 -28.41
CA GLY A 100 -66.86 -11.40 -27.40
C GLY A 100 -65.81 -12.46 -27.03
N TYR A 101 -64.63 -12.43 -27.64
CA TYR A 101 -63.48 -13.25 -27.21
C TYR A 101 -62.81 -12.62 -25.97
N GLU A 102 -62.26 -13.47 -25.11
CA GLU A 102 -61.55 -13.10 -23.88
C GLU A 102 -60.08 -13.58 -23.95
N TRP A 103 -59.17 -12.83 -23.34
CA TRP A 103 -57.77 -13.24 -23.20
C TRP A 103 -57.66 -14.44 -22.25
N VAL A 104 -56.71 -15.34 -22.47
CA VAL A 104 -56.47 -16.54 -21.62
C VAL A 104 -56.15 -16.22 -20.14
N THR A 105 -55.81 -14.97 -19.83
CA THR A 105 -55.57 -14.48 -18.46
C THR A 105 -56.85 -14.02 -17.75
N GLY A 106 -57.94 -13.75 -18.48
CA GLY A 106 -59.20 -13.24 -17.94
C GLY A 106 -59.24 -11.74 -17.60
N ASP A 107 -58.24 -10.97 -18.03
CA ASP A 107 -58.17 -9.51 -17.79
C ASP A 107 -59.07 -8.70 -18.73
N GLU A 108 -59.38 -7.45 -18.35
CA GLU A 108 -60.14 -6.51 -19.19
C GLU A 108 -59.45 -6.21 -20.53
N SER A 109 -60.27 -6.07 -21.58
CA SER A 109 -59.84 -5.73 -22.94
C SER A 109 -59.29 -4.31 -23.05
N THR A 110 -58.42 -4.08 -24.04
CA THR A 110 -58.01 -2.74 -24.47
C THR A 110 -58.70 -2.36 -25.79
N ARG A 111 -58.51 -1.13 -26.26
CA ARG A 111 -59.04 -0.70 -27.57
C ARG A 111 -58.21 -1.19 -28.78
N PHE A 112 -57.30 -2.14 -28.58
CA PHE A 112 -56.45 -2.69 -29.64
C PHE A 112 -57.07 -3.97 -30.24
N SER A 113 -57.10 -4.06 -31.57
CA SER A 113 -57.44 -5.29 -32.30
C SER A 113 -56.89 -5.23 -33.73
N ASN A 114 -56.61 -6.38 -34.35
CA ASN A 114 -56.09 -6.45 -35.73
C ASN A 114 -56.80 -7.50 -36.62
N TRP A 115 -58.13 -7.61 -36.50
CA TRP A 115 -58.92 -8.59 -37.25
C TRP A 115 -58.89 -8.37 -38.78
N LYS A 116 -58.75 -9.47 -39.54
CA LYS A 116 -58.60 -9.44 -41.02
C LYS A 116 -59.84 -9.00 -41.81
N GLY A 117 -61.03 -9.04 -41.20
CA GLY A 117 -62.31 -8.67 -41.81
C GLY A 117 -63.32 -8.23 -40.76
N ASN A 118 -64.37 -7.50 -41.18
CA ASN A 118 -65.28 -6.83 -40.24
C ASN A 118 -66.27 -7.77 -39.51
N ASP A 119 -66.70 -8.84 -40.15
CA ASP A 119 -67.68 -9.79 -39.58
C ASP A 119 -66.96 -10.87 -38.77
N SER A 120 -67.49 -11.21 -37.58
CA SER A 120 -67.17 -12.46 -36.88
C SER A 120 -68.15 -13.55 -37.31
N THR A 121 -67.67 -14.80 -37.39
CA THR A 121 -68.56 -15.95 -37.63
C THR A 121 -69.18 -16.48 -36.33
N CYS A 122 -68.58 -16.19 -35.17
CA CYS A 122 -68.88 -16.83 -33.87
C CYS A 122 -68.92 -18.38 -33.91
N SER A 123 -68.37 -19.00 -34.95
CA SER A 123 -68.47 -20.45 -35.20
C SER A 123 -67.25 -21.25 -34.74
N GLN A 124 -66.24 -20.52 -34.27
CA GLN A 124 -64.88 -20.96 -33.99
C GLN A 124 -64.45 -20.36 -32.65
N GLN A 125 -63.55 -21.03 -31.94
CA GLN A 125 -63.35 -20.83 -30.50
C GLN A 125 -61.99 -20.25 -30.12
N CYS A 126 -61.02 -20.24 -31.03
CA CYS A 126 -59.66 -19.76 -30.78
C CYS A 126 -59.19 -18.86 -31.93
N VAL A 127 -58.19 -18.01 -31.68
CA VAL A 127 -57.70 -17.02 -32.66
C VAL A 127 -56.25 -17.29 -33.03
N LEU A 128 -55.95 -17.27 -34.33
CA LEU A 128 -54.58 -17.28 -34.84
C LEU A 128 -54.13 -15.87 -35.24
N VAL A 129 -52.82 -15.69 -35.34
CA VAL A 129 -52.20 -14.60 -36.09
C VAL A 129 -51.55 -15.14 -37.36
N SER A 130 -51.84 -14.48 -38.48
CA SER A 130 -51.29 -14.76 -39.80
C SER A 130 -50.00 -13.97 -40.06
N SER A 131 -49.25 -14.30 -41.11
CA SER A 131 -47.96 -13.64 -41.43
C SER A 131 -48.09 -12.15 -41.83
N ASP A 132 -49.30 -11.65 -42.04
CA ASP A 132 -49.64 -10.22 -42.21
C ASP A 132 -50.01 -9.53 -40.88
N LEU A 133 -49.78 -10.22 -39.75
CA LEU A 133 -50.13 -9.86 -38.38
C LEU A 133 -51.64 -9.75 -38.11
N THR A 134 -52.49 -10.09 -39.08
CA THR A 134 -53.94 -10.02 -38.90
C THR A 134 -54.46 -11.23 -38.13
N TRP A 135 -55.56 -11.03 -37.40
CA TRP A 135 -56.19 -12.04 -36.57
C TRP A 135 -57.33 -12.74 -37.33
N GLU A 136 -57.36 -14.07 -37.27
CA GLU A 136 -58.38 -14.90 -37.91
C GLU A 136 -58.92 -15.96 -36.92
N GLU A 137 -60.21 -16.25 -37.03
CA GLU A 137 -60.90 -17.25 -36.20
C GLU A 137 -60.50 -18.68 -36.62
N ARG A 138 -60.35 -19.63 -35.69
CA ARG A 138 -60.15 -21.07 -35.96
C ARG A 138 -60.72 -22.02 -34.90
N PRO A 139 -60.99 -23.30 -35.25
CA PRO A 139 -61.25 -24.36 -34.27
C PRO A 139 -60.00 -24.62 -33.40
N CYS A 140 -60.15 -24.63 -32.08
CA CYS A 140 -59.05 -24.89 -31.13
C CYS A 140 -58.38 -26.28 -31.27
N GLN A 141 -59.04 -27.21 -31.97
CA GLN A 141 -58.56 -28.57 -32.26
C GLN A 141 -57.63 -28.63 -33.49
N ASP A 142 -57.57 -27.56 -34.29
CA ASP A 142 -56.62 -27.47 -35.39
C ASP A 142 -55.18 -27.44 -34.84
N LYS A 143 -54.21 -27.87 -35.67
CA LYS A 143 -52.79 -27.69 -35.40
C LYS A 143 -52.22 -26.66 -36.36
N LEU A 144 -51.62 -25.61 -35.82
CA LEU A 144 -50.99 -24.54 -36.61
C LEU A 144 -49.48 -24.78 -36.76
N ALA A 145 -48.76 -23.83 -37.35
CA ALA A 145 -47.31 -23.91 -37.51
C ALA A 145 -46.57 -23.71 -36.18
N GLY A 146 -47.17 -22.97 -35.25
CA GLY A 146 -46.62 -22.73 -33.93
C GLY A 146 -47.55 -21.97 -32.99
N PHE A 147 -46.94 -21.37 -31.96
CA PHE A 147 -47.62 -20.51 -30.99
C PHE A 147 -46.65 -19.47 -30.39
N LEU A 148 -47.23 -18.41 -29.84
CA LEU A 148 -46.52 -17.33 -29.17
C LEU A 148 -46.80 -17.38 -27.66
N CYS A 149 -45.76 -17.36 -26.83
CA CYS A 149 -45.88 -17.26 -25.36
C CYS A 149 -45.39 -15.89 -24.86
N GLU A 150 -46.01 -15.41 -23.79
CA GLU A 150 -45.71 -14.17 -23.07
C GLU A 150 -45.42 -14.48 -21.59
N TYR A 151 -44.43 -13.78 -21.02
CA TYR A 151 -43.94 -13.94 -19.66
C TYR A 151 -43.67 -12.55 -19.05
N ASN A 152 -44.26 -12.24 -17.89
CA ASN A 152 -44.04 -10.98 -17.18
C ASN A 152 -43.09 -11.19 -15.99
N PHE A 153 -42.07 -10.33 -15.86
CA PHE A 153 -41.10 -10.38 -14.76
C PHE A 153 -41.10 -9.08 -13.94
N ASN A 154 -40.94 -9.18 -12.61
CA ASN A 154 -40.93 -8.00 -11.74
C ASN A 154 -39.83 -6.97 -12.08
N LYS A 155 -38.64 -7.43 -12.49
CA LYS A 155 -37.55 -6.59 -13.00
C LYS A 155 -36.59 -7.47 -13.84
N THR A 156 -36.18 -6.97 -15.00
CA THR A 156 -35.11 -7.56 -15.85
C THR A 156 -33.75 -6.90 -15.59
N CYS A 157 -32.67 -7.49 -16.10
CA CYS A 157 -31.37 -6.83 -16.20
C CYS A 157 -31.23 -6.15 -17.57
N GLU A 158 -30.65 -4.95 -17.61
CA GLU A 158 -30.27 -4.28 -18.85
C GLU A 158 -29.07 -4.99 -19.51
N ALA A 159 -28.91 -4.82 -20.83
CA ALA A 159 -27.70 -5.24 -21.53
C ALA A 159 -26.44 -4.61 -20.92
N LEU A 160 -25.40 -5.42 -20.75
CA LEU A 160 -24.08 -4.98 -20.32
C LEU A 160 -23.44 -4.07 -21.39
N PRO A 161 -22.66 -3.05 -20.99
CA PRO A 161 -21.94 -2.21 -21.93
C PRO A 161 -20.87 -3.02 -22.68
N ALA A 162 -21.04 -3.16 -23.98
CA ALA A 162 -20.01 -3.71 -24.85
C ALA A 162 -18.94 -2.63 -25.13
N ASP A 163 -17.72 -2.86 -24.65
CA ASP A 163 -16.54 -2.15 -25.16
C ASP A 163 -16.19 -2.69 -26.57
N THR A 164 -15.49 -1.90 -27.37
CA THR A 164 -15.27 -2.16 -28.80
C THR A 164 -14.53 -3.47 -29.11
N ASP A 165 -13.75 -4.00 -28.16
CA ASP A 165 -13.02 -5.26 -28.27
C ASP A 165 -13.70 -6.45 -27.55
N LEU A 166 -14.91 -6.28 -26.99
CA LEU A 166 -15.62 -7.31 -26.22
C LEU A 166 -16.92 -7.75 -26.88
N SER A 167 -17.05 -9.05 -27.16
CA SER A 167 -18.31 -9.65 -27.59
C SER A 167 -19.01 -10.38 -26.43
N ILE A 168 -20.32 -10.18 -26.31
CA ILE A 168 -21.13 -10.70 -25.21
C ILE A 168 -22.21 -11.60 -25.80
N LEU A 169 -22.30 -12.85 -25.30
CA LEU A 169 -23.38 -13.77 -25.63
C LEU A 169 -24.29 -13.94 -24.40
N TYR A 170 -25.56 -13.59 -24.54
CA TYR A 170 -26.58 -13.81 -23.54
C TYR A 170 -27.31 -15.14 -23.79
N SER A 171 -27.66 -15.85 -22.71
CA SER A 171 -28.55 -17.01 -22.72
C SER A 171 -29.64 -16.83 -21.67
N THR A 172 -30.91 -16.96 -22.08
CA THR A 172 -32.06 -16.78 -21.19
C THR A 172 -32.56 -18.12 -20.61
N PRO A 173 -33.21 -18.14 -19.44
CA PRO A 173 -33.85 -19.33 -18.89
C PRO A 173 -34.99 -19.85 -19.78
N LEU A 174 -35.59 -18.96 -20.58
CA LEU A 174 -36.59 -19.29 -21.59
C LEU A 174 -36.00 -20.06 -22.78
N GLY A 175 -34.68 -20.30 -22.83
CA GLY A 175 -34.04 -21.21 -23.79
C GLY A 175 -33.59 -20.57 -25.12
N PHE A 176 -33.64 -19.24 -25.26
CA PHE A 176 -33.11 -18.53 -26.41
C PHE A 176 -31.81 -17.76 -26.08
N GLN A 177 -31.02 -17.46 -27.11
CA GLN A 177 -29.70 -16.85 -26.98
C GLN A 177 -29.50 -15.74 -28.02
N GLY A 178 -28.62 -14.77 -27.73
CA GLY A 178 -28.28 -13.69 -28.66
C GLY A 178 -27.27 -12.69 -28.08
N ALA A 179 -26.74 -11.82 -28.94
CA ALA A 179 -25.86 -10.71 -28.52
C ALA A 179 -26.65 -9.39 -28.35
N ASP A 180 -27.62 -9.13 -29.22
CA ASP A 180 -28.37 -7.87 -29.29
C ASP A 180 -29.57 -7.77 -28.31
N LEU A 181 -29.64 -8.66 -27.31
CA LEU A 181 -30.72 -8.68 -26.32
C LEU A 181 -30.59 -7.49 -25.36
N ARG A 182 -31.64 -6.64 -25.27
CA ARG A 182 -31.62 -5.38 -24.51
C ARG A 182 -32.09 -5.52 -23.06
N SER A 183 -33.08 -6.37 -22.84
CA SER A 183 -33.64 -6.73 -21.52
C SER A 183 -33.47 -8.22 -21.33
N LEU A 184 -32.97 -8.63 -20.17
CA LEU A 184 -32.64 -10.02 -19.85
C LEU A 184 -33.44 -10.47 -18.60
N PRO A 185 -34.29 -11.51 -18.69
CA PRO A 185 -35.08 -11.94 -17.54
C PRO A 185 -34.21 -12.57 -16.44
N PRO A 186 -34.62 -12.49 -15.16
CA PRO A 186 -33.96 -13.19 -14.06
C PRO A 186 -33.71 -14.66 -14.38
N GLY A 187 -32.52 -15.17 -14.10
CA GLY A 187 -32.06 -16.48 -14.56
C GLY A 187 -31.11 -16.43 -15.76
N SER A 188 -31.08 -15.31 -16.51
CA SER A 188 -30.22 -15.18 -17.69
C SER A 188 -28.74 -15.11 -17.33
N THR A 189 -27.88 -15.65 -18.19
CA THR A 189 -26.42 -15.58 -18.07
C THR A 189 -25.83 -14.82 -19.25
N ALA A 190 -24.72 -14.11 -19.02
CA ALA A 190 -23.93 -13.46 -20.06
C ALA A 190 -22.49 -14.00 -20.02
N THR A 191 -21.95 -14.39 -21.17
CA THR A 191 -20.55 -14.79 -21.33
C THR A 191 -19.82 -13.76 -22.20
N CYS A 192 -18.76 -13.15 -21.66
CA CYS A 192 -17.90 -12.21 -22.36
C CYS A 192 -16.72 -12.95 -23.02
N SER A 193 -16.48 -12.68 -24.29
CA SER A 193 -15.30 -13.12 -25.04
C SER A 193 -14.39 -11.92 -25.36
N PRO A 194 -13.05 -12.09 -25.36
CA PRO A 194 -12.29 -13.35 -25.23
C PRO A 194 -12.03 -13.81 -23.79
N SER A 195 -12.48 -13.07 -22.77
CA SER A 195 -12.11 -13.32 -21.37
C SER A 195 -12.72 -14.59 -20.74
N GLY A 196 -13.73 -15.19 -21.37
CA GLY A 196 -14.47 -16.33 -20.80
C GLY A 196 -15.28 -15.98 -19.54
N PHE A 197 -15.39 -14.69 -19.22
CA PHE A 197 -15.98 -14.20 -17.98
C PHE A 197 -17.50 -14.32 -18.02
N LYS A 198 -18.09 -14.75 -16.91
CA LYS A 198 -19.53 -15.06 -16.81
C LYS A 198 -20.20 -14.27 -15.69
N VAL A 199 -21.40 -13.78 -15.97
CA VAL A 199 -22.28 -13.10 -14.99
C VAL A 199 -23.73 -13.57 -15.12
N TYR A 200 -24.49 -13.43 -14.03
CA TYR A 200 -25.86 -13.92 -13.89
C TYR A 200 -26.83 -12.79 -13.54
N CYS A 201 -27.99 -12.77 -14.18
CA CYS A 201 -29.06 -11.82 -13.93
C CYS A 201 -29.92 -12.29 -12.74
N SER A 202 -29.85 -11.54 -11.64
CA SER A 202 -30.60 -11.86 -10.42
C SER A 202 -32.09 -11.48 -10.51
N SER A 203 -32.92 -12.06 -9.62
CA SER A 203 -34.32 -11.67 -9.43
C SER A 203 -34.55 -10.24 -8.93
N LYS A 204 -33.47 -9.48 -8.70
CA LYS A 204 -33.50 -8.04 -8.44
C LYS A 204 -33.21 -7.21 -9.69
N GLY A 205 -33.04 -7.82 -10.86
CA GLY A 205 -32.64 -7.13 -12.10
C GLY A 205 -31.24 -6.51 -12.02
N ASP A 206 -30.36 -7.11 -11.22
CA ASP A 206 -28.96 -6.69 -11.05
C ASP A 206 -28.04 -7.84 -11.49
N TRP A 207 -27.00 -7.55 -12.26
CA TRP A 207 -25.98 -8.53 -12.65
C TRP A 207 -25.05 -8.87 -11.46
N MET A 208 -24.87 -10.16 -11.19
CA MET A 208 -23.91 -10.66 -10.21
C MET A 208 -22.79 -11.47 -10.86
N VAL A 209 -21.61 -11.35 -10.27
CA VAL A 209 -20.45 -12.20 -10.56
C VAL A 209 -20.54 -13.46 -9.70
N GLY A 210 -20.02 -14.59 -10.20
CA GLY A 210 -20.05 -15.87 -9.49
C GLY A 210 -19.25 -15.91 -8.18
N PRO A 211 -19.40 -16.99 -7.37
CA PRO A 211 -20.23 -18.16 -7.65
C PRO A 211 -21.73 -17.95 -7.34
N TRP A 212 -22.60 -18.39 -8.25
CA TRP A 212 -24.05 -18.55 -8.04
C TRP A 212 -24.46 -20.03 -8.09
N ASP A 213 -25.76 -20.36 -8.11
CA ASP A 213 -26.23 -21.75 -8.07
C ASP A 213 -25.59 -22.63 -9.14
N CYS A 214 -24.95 -23.73 -8.72
CA CYS A 214 -24.22 -24.65 -9.59
C CYS A 214 -25.10 -25.29 -10.70
N GLN A 215 -26.42 -25.33 -10.55
CA GLN A 215 -27.34 -25.82 -11.60
C GLN A 215 -27.42 -24.87 -12.80
N ILE A 216 -27.14 -23.58 -12.61
CA ILE A 216 -27.19 -22.55 -13.65
C ILE A 216 -25.77 -22.31 -14.15
N ASP A 217 -25.46 -22.77 -15.35
CA ASP A 217 -24.19 -22.53 -16.05
C ASP A 217 -22.93 -22.75 -15.17
N ASN A 218 -22.88 -23.89 -14.47
CA ASN A 218 -21.80 -24.27 -13.54
C ASN A 218 -21.52 -23.20 -12.47
N GLY A 219 -22.54 -22.46 -12.02
CA GLY A 219 -22.41 -21.40 -11.01
C GLY A 219 -21.52 -20.22 -11.44
N GLY A 220 -21.17 -20.10 -12.72
CA GLY A 220 -20.16 -19.15 -13.20
C GLY A 220 -18.70 -19.58 -12.94
N CYS A 221 -18.48 -20.80 -12.44
CA CYS A 221 -17.15 -21.36 -12.23
C CYS A 221 -16.49 -21.76 -13.56
N GLU A 222 -15.21 -21.45 -13.71
CA GLU A 222 -14.40 -21.80 -14.88
C GLU A 222 -14.29 -23.31 -15.10
N HIS A 223 -14.13 -24.07 -14.01
CA HIS A 223 -13.91 -25.52 -14.03
C HIS A 223 -15.10 -26.29 -13.45
N GLN A 224 -15.27 -26.32 -12.12
CA GLN A 224 -16.37 -27.07 -11.48
C GLN A 224 -17.01 -26.26 -10.34
N CYS A 225 -18.33 -26.32 -10.20
CA CYS A 225 -19.07 -25.83 -9.04
C CYS A 225 -19.53 -26.99 -8.14
N GLN A 226 -19.47 -26.79 -6.83
CA GLN A 226 -20.06 -27.68 -5.82
C GLN A 226 -20.84 -26.87 -4.78
N MET A 227 -22.02 -27.37 -4.40
CA MET A 227 -22.76 -26.86 -3.25
C MET A 227 -22.16 -27.37 -1.94
N ASN A 228 -21.80 -26.45 -1.04
CA ASN A 228 -21.27 -26.71 0.29
C ASN A 228 -22.07 -25.90 1.33
N ASN A 229 -22.79 -26.58 2.23
CA ASN A 229 -23.69 -25.94 3.21
C ASN A 229 -24.64 -24.89 2.59
N SER A 230 -25.24 -25.23 1.44
CA SER A 230 -26.10 -24.35 0.63
C SER A 230 -25.45 -23.06 0.12
N GLN A 231 -24.11 -23.02 0.03
CA GLN A 231 -23.37 -21.99 -0.69
C GLN A 231 -22.63 -22.63 -1.89
N PRO A 232 -22.67 -22.02 -3.09
CA PRO A 232 -21.90 -22.51 -4.22
C PRO A 232 -20.41 -22.18 -4.04
N GLN A 233 -19.55 -23.13 -4.35
CA GLN A 233 -18.09 -23.00 -4.27
C GLN A 233 -17.46 -23.57 -5.53
N CYS A 234 -16.58 -22.79 -6.17
CA CYS A 234 -15.82 -23.26 -7.31
C CYS A 234 -14.65 -24.15 -6.86
N ILE A 235 -14.29 -25.12 -7.70
CA ILE A 235 -13.21 -26.08 -7.48
C ILE A 235 -12.33 -26.09 -8.73
N CYS A 236 -11.02 -26.01 -8.52
CA CYS A 236 -10.01 -26.05 -9.57
C CYS A 236 -9.45 -27.47 -9.77
N PRO A 237 -8.94 -27.79 -10.97
CA PRO A 237 -8.24 -29.05 -11.22
C PRO A 237 -6.96 -29.16 -10.36
N PRO A 238 -6.39 -30.37 -10.22
CA PRO A 238 -5.09 -30.55 -9.59
C PRO A 238 -4.01 -29.62 -10.17
N GLY A 239 -3.10 -29.14 -9.32
CA GLY A 239 -2.08 -28.16 -9.70
C GLY A 239 -2.57 -26.71 -9.84
N ASN A 240 -3.87 -26.45 -9.65
CA ASN A 240 -4.46 -25.11 -9.74
C ASN A 240 -5.15 -24.69 -8.42
N GLN A 241 -5.21 -23.38 -8.20
CA GLN A 241 -5.88 -22.74 -7.06
C GLN A 241 -6.88 -21.68 -7.54
N LEU A 242 -7.88 -21.36 -6.70
CA LEU A 242 -8.77 -20.24 -6.99
C LEU A 242 -8.00 -18.91 -6.92
N LYS A 243 -8.13 -18.11 -7.97
CA LYS A 243 -7.73 -16.70 -7.96
C LYS A 243 -8.57 -15.95 -6.92
N GLY A 244 -8.11 -14.78 -6.46
CA GLY A 244 -8.78 -13.97 -5.43
C GLY A 244 -10.24 -13.55 -5.75
N ASN A 245 -10.70 -13.74 -6.99
CA ASN A 245 -12.10 -13.55 -7.39
C ASN A 245 -13.04 -14.73 -7.02
N LYS A 246 -12.49 -15.91 -6.67
CA LYS A 246 -13.17 -17.13 -6.21
C LYS A 246 -13.92 -17.97 -7.26
N PHE A 247 -13.78 -17.69 -8.54
CA PHE A 247 -14.41 -18.48 -9.63
C PHE A 247 -13.50 -18.77 -10.84
N THR A 248 -12.40 -18.02 -10.98
CA THR A 248 -11.33 -18.29 -11.95
C THR A 248 -10.23 -19.11 -11.28
N CYS A 249 -9.68 -20.07 -12.01
CA CYS A 249 -8.52 -20.85 -11.59
C CYS A 249 -7.23 -20.20 -12.08
N MET A 250 -6.15 -20.44 -11.35
CA MET A 250 -4.79 -20.11 -11.78
C MET A 250 -3.88 -21.25 -11.38
N GLU A 251 -2.82 -21.48 -12.16
CA GLU A 251 -1.78 -22.43 -11.79
C GLU A 251 -1.22 -22.07 -10.40
N ILE A 252 -0.92 -23.09 -9.61
CA ILE A 252 -0.19 -22.90 -8.35
C ILE A 252 1.23 -22.53 -8.74
N ASP A 253 1.55 -21.23 -8.69
CA ASP A 253 2.94 -20.80 -8.68
C ASP A 253 3.61 -21.38 -7.44
N ILE A 254 4.30 -22.48 -7.65
CA ILE A 254 5.02 -23.22 -6.63
C ILE A 254 6.22 -22.42 -6.08
N CYS A 255 6.68 -21.38 -6.80
CA CYS A 255 7.69 -20.46 -6.32
C CYS A 255 7.13 -19.40 -5.35
N SER A 256 5.86 -19.02 -5.45
CA SER A 256 5.18 -18.18 -4.43
C SER A 256 5.04 -18.87 -3.06
N ILE A 257 5.22 -20.20 -2.99
CA ILE A 257 5.28 -20.97 -1.73
C ILE A 257 6.66 -21.59 -1.46
N ALA A 258 7.65 -21.34 -2.32
CA ALA A 258 9.01 -21.82 -2.14
C ALA A 258 9.75 -21.00 -1.07
N THR A 259 10.74 -21.62 -0.44
CA THR A 259 11.62 -20.96 0.55
C THR A 259 13.06 -20.91 0.05
N CYS A 260 13.24 -20.53 -1.22
CA CYS A 260 14.57 -20.31 -1.81
C CYS A 260 15.11 -18.94 -1.39
N GLU A 261 16.43 -18.83 -1.19
CA GLU A 261 17.06 -17.57 -0.79
C GLU A 261 17.25 -16.60 -1.96
N HIS A 262 17.54 -17.11 -3.16
CA HIS A 262 17.76 -16.29 -4.37
C HIS A 262 16.75 -16.57 -5.49
N ILE A 263 16.93 -17.65 -6.25
CA ILE A 263 16.12 -17.96 -7.43
C ILE A 263 15.33 -19.25 -7.18
N CYS A 264 14.09 -19.28 -7.63
CA CYS A 264 13.26 -20.48 -7.68
C CYS A 264 12.90 -20.78 -9.14
N VAL A 265 12.97 -22.05 -9.54
CA VAL A 265 12.46 -22.54 -10.82
C VAL A 265 11.52 -23.72 -10.61
N SER A 266 10.40 -23.76 -11.33
CA SER A 266 9.48 -24.89 -11.32
C SER A 266 10.04 -26.06 -12.13
N HIS A 267 9.88 -27.29 -11.62
CA HIS A 267 10.45 -28.49 -12.22
C HIS A 267 9.68 -29.74 -11.77
N ASN A 268 9.05 -30.45 -12.71
CA ASN A 268 8.35 -31.74 -12.50
C ASN A 268 7.48 -31.77 -11.22
N ASP A 269 6.41 -30.97 -11.20
CA ASP A 269 5.46 -30.83 -10.08
C ASP A 269 6.09 -30.41 -8.73
N SER A 270 7.32 -29.89 -8.77
CA SER A 270 8.11 -29.43 -7.63
C SER A 270 8.85 -28.12 -7.95
N TYR A 271 9.72 -27.66 -7.05
CA TYR A 271 10.62 -26.52 -7.30
C TYR A 271 12.07 -26.90 -7.00
N LEU A 272 12.99 -26.24 -7.72
CA LEU A 272 14.42 -26.25 -7.45
C LEU A 272 14.85 -24.82 -7.10
N CYS A 273 15.65 -24.68 -6.05
CA CYS A 273 16.31 -23.41 -5.74
C CYS A 273 17.63 -23.31 -6.50
N MET A 274 17.94 -22.11 -7.00
CA MET A 274 19.18 -21.76 -7.65
C MET A 274 19.75 -20.48 -7.04
N CYS A 275 21.06 -20.30 -7.16
CA CYS A 275 21.75 -19.12 -6.67
C CYS A 275 22.11 -18.17 -7.80
N GLN A 276 22.28 -16.89 -7.48
CA GLN A 276 22.88 -15.90 -8.38
C GLN A 276 24.38 -16.19 -8.55
N ASP A 277 24.98 -15.64 -9.60
CA ASP A 277 26.44 -15.69 -9.78
C ASP A 277 27.16 -15.14 -8.54
N GLY A 278 28.28 -15.76 -8.15
CA GLY A 278 28.99 -15.46 -6.90
C GLY A 278 28.48 -16.21 -5.66
N TYR A 279 27.52 -17.14 -5.80
CA TYR A 279 26.98 -17.93 -4.68
C TYR A 279 26.84 -19.43 -5.02
N ASP A 280 27.25 -20.29 -4.09
CA ASP A 280 27.03 -21.73 -4.11
C ASP A 280 25.69 -22.10 -3.43
N LEU A 281 24.98 -23.10 -3.95
CA LEU A 281 23.82 -23.67 -3.26
C LEU A 281 24.30 -24.47 -2.04
N ASP A 282 23.74 -24.18 -0.87
CA ASP A 282 24.06 -24.88 0.38
C ASP A 282 23.48 -26.31 0.39
N PRO A 283 24.08 -27.28 1.12
CA PRO A 283 23.54 -28.64 1.23
C PRO A 283 22.08 -28.79 1.71
N ASP A 284 21.44 -27.73 2.21
CA ASP A 284 19.99 -27.73 2.46
C ASP A 284 19.11 -27.60 1.19
N GLY A 285 19.72 -27.33 0.03
CA GLY A 285 19.08 -27.19 -1.27
C GLY A 285 18.25 -25.92 -1.44
N LYS A 286 18.44 -24.91 -0.58
CA LYS A 286 17.58 -23.72 -0.49
C LYS A 286 18.32 -22.41 -0.28
N ARG A 287 19.38 -22.44 0.54
CA ARG A 287 20.23 -21.29 0.86
C ARG A 287 21.37 -21.12 -0.13
N CYS A 288 21.86 -19.90 -0.22
CA CYS A 288 22.92 -19.50 -1.13
C CYS A 288 24.11 -18.93 -0.35
N ARG A 289 25.18 -19.71 -0.28
CA ARG A 289 26.39 -19.36 0.46
C ARG A 289 27.35 -18.61 -0.46
N ASP A 290 27.79 -17.46 0.01
CA ASP A 290 28.76 -16.58 -0.64
C ASP A 290 30.05 -17.31 -1.03
N ILE A 291 30.50 -17.12 -2.28
CA ILE A 291 31.75 -17.69 -2.81
C ILE A 291 32.90 -16.72 -2.49
N ASP A 292 33.67 -17.02 -1.45
CA ASP A 292 34.82 -16.20 -1.06
C ASP A 292 35.99 -16.38 -2.04
N GLU A 293 36.01 -15.60 -3.14
CA GLU A 293 37.01 -15.76 -4.19
C GLU A 293 38.41 -15.40 -3.69
N CYS A 294 38.51 -14.46 -2.72
CA CYS A 294 39.76 -14.12 -2.04
C CYS A 294 40.42 -15.33 -1.36
N LYS A 295 39.63 -16.31 -0.88
CA LYS A 295 40.14 -17.61 -0.38
C LYS A 295 40.38 -18.65 -1.47
N MET A 296 39.80 -18.52 -2.66
CA MET A 296 39.98 -19.49 -3.76
C MET A 296 41.32 -19.36 -4.52
N GLY A 297 42.08 -18.29 -4.28
CA GLY A 297 43.54 -18.32 -4.44
C GLY A 297 44.08 -18.06 -5.85
N HIS A 298 43.60 -17.00 -6.51
CA HIS A 298 44.18 -16.47 -7.74
C HIS A 298 44.57 -14.99 -7.61
N ASN A 299 45.30 -14.45 -8.60
CA ASN A 299 45.73 -13.05 -8.65
C ASN A 299 44.54 -12.14 -8.99
N LEU A 300 43.58 -12.01 -8.07
CA LEU A 300 42.34 -11.25 -8.24
C LEU A 300 42.55 -9.73 -8.14
N CYS A 301 43.62 -9.29 -7.49
CA CYS A 301 43.98 -7.89 -7.30
C CYS A 301 45.43 -7.65 -7.75
N GLU A 302 45.72 -6.41 -8.17
CA GLU A 302 47.06 -6.00 -8.58
C GLU A 302 48.01 -5.83 -7.39
N GLN A 303 49.27 -5.53 -7.67
CA GLN A 303 50.27 -5.33 -6.62
C GLN A 303 49.89 -4.11 -5.74
N ASP A 304 50.10 -4.27 -4.43
CA ASP A 304 49.81 -3.25 -3.40
C ASP A 304 48.31 -2.95 -3.13
N TRP A 305 47.43 -3.74 -3.74
CA TRP A 305 46.04 -3.94 -3.33
C TRP A 305 45.88 -5.16 -2.40
N VAL A 306 44.70 -5.25 -1.75
CA VAL A 306 44.24 -6.33 -0.88
C VAL A 306 42.84 -6.76 -1.35
N CYS A 307 42.63 -8.07 -1.50
CA CYS A 307 41.32 -8.65 -1.81
C CYS A 307 40.42 -8.62 -0.57
N VAL A 308 39.22 -8.05 -0.72
CA VAL A 308 38.16 -8.01 0.30
C VAL A 308 36.93 -8.67 -0.28
N ASN A 309 36.52 -9.79 0.31
CA ASN A 309 35.31 -10.50 -0.12
C ASN A 309 34.05 -9.68 0.17
N THR A 310 33.06 -9.68 -0.73
CA THR A 310 31.76 -9.03 -0.54
C THR A 310 30.63 -9.93 -1.05
N PRO A 311 29.36 -9.74 -0.63
CA PRO A 311 28.27 -10.64 -1.03
C PRO A 311 28.11 -10.72 -2.56
N GLY A 312 28.43 -11.89 -3.13
CA GLY A 312 28.35 -12.20 -4.56
C GLY A 312 29.51 -11.71 -5.43
N SER A 313 30.58 -11.14 -4.84
CA SER A 313 31.78 -10.73 -5.57
C SER A 313 32.91 -10.24 -4.66
N PHE A 314 34.16 -10.26 -5.08
CA PHE A 314 35.26 -9.57 -4.39
C PHE A 314 35.42 -8.10 -4.79
N LYS A 315 36.12 -7.33 -3.95
CA LYS A 315 36.65 -5.99 -4.28
C LYS A 315 38.11 -5.86 -3.85
N CYS A 316 38.90 -5.20 -4.68
CA CYS A 316 40.25 -4.80 -4.33
C CYS A 316 40.23 -3.46 -3.58
N LYS A 317 41.04 -3.33 -2.53
CA LYS A 317 41.29 -2.07 -1.82
C LYS A 317 42.78 -1.88 -1.62
N CYS A 318 43.31 -0.66 -1.74
CA CYS A 318 44.69 -0.35 -1.36
C CYS A 318 45.03 -0.81 0.07
N LYS A 319 46.29 -1.21 0.27
CA LYS A 319 46.86 -1.50 1.59
C LYS A 319 46.75 -0.29 2.53
N SER A 320 46.85 -0.52 3.84
CA SER A 320 47.06 0.56 4.82
C SER A 320 48.31 1.37 4.45
N GLY A 321 48.23 2.70 4.58
CA GLY A 321 49.25 3.64 4.12
C GLY A 321 49.08 4.10 2.66
N PHE A 322 48.15 3.51 1.89
CA PHE A 322 47.93 3.84 0.48
C PHE A 322 46.49 4.32 0.21
N VAL A 323 46.32 5.16 -0.81
CA VAL A 323 45.04 5.69 -1.29
C VAL A 323 44.89 5.46 -2.79
N GLU A 324 43.66 5.22 -3.24
CA GLU A 324 43.36 5.11 -4.67
C GLU A 324 43.34 6.49 -5.33
N GLU A 325 44.29 6.77 -6.23
CA GLU A 325 44.25 7.94 -7.11
C GLU A 325 44.41 7.49 -8.57
N LYS A 326 43.53 7.95 -9.46
CA LYS A 326 43.54 7.64 -10.91
C LYS A 326 43.51 6.13 -11.27
N GLY A 327 43.22 5.24 -10.32
CA GLY A 327 43.23 3.79 -10.49
C GLY A 327 44.53 3.09 -10.07
N THR A 328 45.49 3.80 -9.47
CA THR A 328 46.66 3.23 -8.79
C THR A 328 46.59 3.49 -7.28
N CYS A 329 47.24 2.63 -6.50
CA CYS A 329 47.42 2.85 -5.07
C CYS A 329 48.66 3.71 -4.83
N GLU A 330 48.45 5.01 -4.63
CA GLU A 330 49.52 5.96 -4.31
C GLU A 330 49.77 6.00 -2.80
N ASP A 331 51.01 6.30 -2.44
CA ASP A 331 51.48 6.40 -1.06
C ASP A 331 50.87 7.64 -0.37
N VAL A 332 50.30 7.48 0.83
CA VAL A 332 49.69 8.60 1.56
C VAL A 332 50.78 9.33 2.33
N ASP A 333 51.26 10.45 1.80
CA ASP A 333 52.16 11.34 2.54
C ASP A 333 51.47 11.88 3.81
N GLU A 334 51.79 11.26 4.94
CA GLU A 334 51.23 11.58 6.25
C GLU A 334 51.89 12.83 6.86
N CYS A 335 53.09 13.21 6.39
CA CYS A 335 53.80 14.40 6.85
C CYS A 335 53.14 15.72 6.43
N GLN A 336 52.31 15.72 5.38
CA GLN A 336 51.51 16.88 4.95
C GLN A 336 50.40 17.31 5.94
N ARG A 337 50.31 16.67 7.11
CA ARG A 337 49.30 16.93 8.15
C ARG A 337 49.90 17.36 9.49
N ASP A 338 51.18 17.77 9.51
CA ASP A 338 51.90 18.27 10.70
C ASP A 338 51.80 17.32 11.92
N LEU A 339 51.92 16.01 11.67
CA LEU A 339 51.68 14.97 12.68
C LEU A 339 52.81 14.84 13.72
N CYS A 340 54.05 15.13 13.34
CA CYS A 340 55.23 15.04 14.21
C CYS A 340 55.54 16.38 14.87
N ASP A 341 56.08 16.37 16.09
CA ASP A 341 56.54 17.58 16.80
C ASP A 341 57.65 18.36 16.08
N HIS A 342 58.56 17.62 15.44
CA HIS A 342 59.80 18.12 14.86
C HIS A 342 59.90 17.70 13.38
N ASP A 343 60.83 16.81 13.02
CA ASP A 343 61.01 16.38 11.64
C ASP A 343 60.09 15.19 11.31
N CYS A 344 59.63 15.11 10.05
CA CYS A 344 58.76 14.06 9.55
C CYS A 344 59.25 13.56 8.20
N LYS A 345 59.47 12.25 8.12
CA LYS A 345 59.91 11.58 6.90
C LYS A 345 58.86 10.55 6.45
N ASN A 346 58.24 10.82 5.31
CA ASN A 346 57.37 9.86 4.64
C ASN A 346 58.17 8.64 4.11
N VAL A 347 57.59 7.44 4.20
CA VAL A 347 58.15 6.18 3.71
C VAL A 347 57.04 5.30 3.11
N LEU A 348 57.35 4.38 2.19
CA LEU A 348 56.27 3.62 1.51
C LEU A 348 55.38 2.85 2.50
N GLY A 349 54.12 3.28 2.60
CA GLY A 349 53.08 2.77 3.47
C GLY A 349 53.07 3.29 4.91
N SER A 350 53.88 4.30 5.28
CA SER A 350 53.93 4.88 6.64
C SER A 350 54.78 6.16 6.76
N TYR A 351 54.96 6.68 7.97
CA TYR A 351 55.80 7.82 8.26
C TYR A 351 56.73 7.57 9.45
N GLN A 352 57.80 8.35 9.54
CA GLN A 352 58.79 8.29 10.62
C GLN A 352 59.02 9.70 11.16
N CYS A 353 58.65 9.94 12.43
CA CYS A 353 59.02 11.16 13.14
C CYS A 353 60.47 11.09 13.62
N ALA A 354 61.19 12.21 13.56
CA ALA A 354 62.53 12.37 14.14
C ALA A 354 62.60 13.67 14.96
N CYS A 355 63.37 13.65 16.04
CA CYS A 355 63.54 14.81 16.92
C CYS A 355 64.81 15.58 16.57
N PHE A 356 64.77 16.91 16.72
CA PHE A 356 65.96 17.75 16.64
C PHE A 356 66.96 17.45 17.77
N GLU A 357 68.21 17.87 17.59
CA GLU A 357 69.29 17.64 18.57
C GLU A 357 68.93 18.21 19.96
N GLY A 358 69.28 17.47 21.02
CA GLY A 358 68.85 17.76 22.40
C GLY A 358 67.50 17.15 22.82
N TYR A 359 66.72 16.60 21.88
CA TYR A 359 65.42 15.98 22.15
C TYR A 359 65.40 14.49 21.80
N ILE A 360 64.60 13.73 22.55
CA ILE A 360 64.33 12.30 22.30
C ILE A 360 62.84 12.07 22.03
N GLN A 361 62.53 11.06 21.23
CA GLN A 361 61.15 10.68 20.95
C GLN A 361 60.46 10.22 22.25
N ASP A 362 59.21 10.63 22.45
CA ASP A 362 58.48 10.21 23.63
C ASP A 362 58.09 8.72 23.58
N SER A 363 58.05 8.12 24.78
CA SER A 363 57.87 6.68 25.01
C SER A 363 56.40 6.27 25.12
N GLU A 364 55.48 7.20 25.36
CA GLU A 364 54.03 6.97 25.35
C GLU A 364 53.39 7.52 24.06
N ASN A 365 53.96 8.58 23.46
CA ASN A 365 53.51 9.13 22.19
C ASN A 365 54.68 9.38 21.21
N HIS A 366 54.89 8.44 20.29
CA HIS A 366 55.92 8.52 19.24
C HIS A 366 55.82 9.74 18.29
N LEU A 367 54.73 10.51 18.33
CA LEU A 367 54.57 11.75 17.58
C LEU A 367 55.20 12.97 18.26
N LYS A 368 55.57 12.84 19.55
CA LYS A 368 56.07 13.95 20.38
C LYS A 368 57.54 13.77 20.75
N CYS A 369 58.21 14.90 20.95
CA CYS A 369 59.63 14.99 21.29
C CYS A 369 59.77 15.65 22.67
N LYS A 370 60.47 14.98 23.59
CA LYS A 370 60.78 15.52 24.92
C LYS A 370 62.25 15.92 25.01
N LEU A 371 62.53 17.01 25.73
CA LEU A 371 63.89 17.44 26.02
C LEU A 371 64.62 16.31 26.78
N HIS A 372 65.87 16.04 26.43
CA HIS A 372 66.59 14.88 26.99
C HIS A 372 66.96 15.10 28.48
N CYS A 373 67.22 16.33 28.90
CA CYS A 373 67.67 16.66 30.27
C CYS A 373 66.49 16.76 31.26
N SER A 374 66.67 16.19 32.46
CA SER A 374 65.74 16.28 33.58
C SER A 374 66.35 17.08 34.74
N THR A 375 65.53 17.85 35.47
CA THR A 375 65.90 18.55 36.71
C THR A 375 66.34 17.64 37.87
N SER A 376 66.30 16.32 37.66
CA SER A 376 66.86 15.33 38.58
C SER A 376 68.37 15.06 38.38
N GLU A 377 68.96 15.51 37.27
CA GLU A 377 70.39 15.28 36.94
C GLU A 377 71.25 16.57 36.95
N CYS A 378 70.62 17.76 36.89
CA CYS A 378 71.26 19.02 37.30
C CYS A 378 70.26 19.95 38.00
N PRO A 379 70.55 20.43 39.23
CA PRO A 379 69.79 21.47 39.92
C PRO A 379 70.03 22.91 39.42
N ALA A 380 70.95 23.11 38.48
CA ALA A 380 71.39 24.41 37.97
C ALA A 380 70.84 24.69 36.57
N GLU A 381 70.99 25.91 36.06
CA GLU A 381 70.43 26.32 34.77
C GLU A 381 71.20 25.73 33.58
N CYS A 382 70.50 25.53 32.46
CA CYS A 382 71.00 24.73 31.34
C CYS A 382 70.63 25.40 29.99
N ASP A 383 71.60 26.01 29.33
CA ASP A 383 71.42 26.62 28.00
C ASP A 383 71.41 25.53 26.91
N PRO A 384 70.34 25.40 26.10
CA PRO A 384 70.28 24.42 25.02
C PRO A 384 71.28 24.64 23.87
N ASN A 385 72.00 25.77 23.82
CA ASN A 385 72.92 26.11 22.72
C ASN A 385 74.40 25.79 22.99
N MET A 386 74.81 25.53 24.24
CA MET A 386 76.23 25.40 24.60
C MET A 386 76.59 24.08 25.32
N SER A 387 76.52 22.99 24.55
CA SER A 387 77.39 21.81 24.68
C SER A 387 77.58 21.21 26.09
N TRP A 388 76.51 20.61 26.63
CA TRP A 388 76.60 19.51 27.60
C TRP A 388 77.24 19.85 28.97
N GLN A 389 77.19 21.10 29.42
CA GLN A 389 77.65 21.53 30.74
C GLN A 389 76.57 22.34 31.46
N CYS A 390 76.33 22.05 32.74
CA CYS A 390 75.39 22.82 33.56
C CYS A 390 76.04 24.14 33.98
N HIS A 391 75.28 25.24 33.96
CA HIS A 391 75.77 26.56 34.33
C HIS A 391 75.19 26.99 35.68
N CYS A 392 76.02 27.63 36.50
CA CYS A 392 75.55 28.25 37.73
C CYS A 392 75.04 29.67 37.44
N PRO A 393 73.96 30.14 38.09
CA PRO A 393 73.55 31.54 38.02
C PRO A 393 74.68 32.49 38.46
N ASP A 394 74.59 33.75 38.04
CA ASP A 394 75.52 34.80 38.49
C ASP A 394 75.62 34.84 40.04
N GLY A 395 76.82 35.11 40.55
CA GLY A 395 77.13 35.02 41.99
C GLY A 395 77.52 33.60 42.48
N PHE A 396 77.51 32.59 41.60
CA PHE A 396 77.89 31.21 41.95
C PHE A 396 78.93 30.62 40.98
N VAL A 397 79.71 29.65 41.46
CA VAL A 397 80.62 28.82 40.64
C VAL A 397 80.41 27.33 40.87
N LEU A 398 80.74 26.52 39.86
CA LEU A 398 80.62 25.06 39.92
C LEU A 398 81.59 24.44 40.94
N ASP A 399 81.06 23.61 41.84
CA ASP A 399 81.89 22.81 42.73
C ASP A 399 82.51 21.62 42.00
N THR A 400 83.77 21.82 41.58
CA THR A 400 84.60 20.81 40.92
C THR A 400 84.94 19.60 41.79
N ARG A 401 84.58 19.59 43.09
CA ARG A 401 84.87 18.49 44.03
C ARG A 401 83.83 17.36 43.99
N GLU A 402 82.57 17.66 43.68
CA GLU A 402 81.49 16.67 43.51
C GLU A 402 80.88 16.74 42.11
N ASN A 403 81.64 16.24 41.14
CA ASN A 403 81.27 16.04 39.72
C ASN A 403 80.81 17.27 38.93
N GLY A 404 80.73 18.47 39.52
CA GLY A 404 80.29 19.68 38.81
C GLY A 404 78.77 19.79 38.60
N HIS A 405 77.96 19.23 39.52
CA HIS A 405 76.49 19.37 39.49
C HIS A 405 75.95 20.35 40.55
N PHE A 406 76.79 20.87 41.44
CA PHE A 406 76.39 21.80 42.51
C PHE A 406 77.08 23.15 42.34
N CYS A 407 76.34 24.21 42.67
CA CYS A 407 76.80 25.59 42.64
C CYS A 407 77.13 26.04 44.07
N ILE A 408 78.32 26.61 44.25
CA ILE A 408 78.77 27.19 45.51
C ILE A 408 78.86 28.71 45.39
N ASP A 409 78.49 29.36 46.49
CA ASP A 409 78.51 30.81 46.69
C ASP A 409 79.90 31.40 46.39
N VAL A 410 79.95 32.46 45.58
CA VAL A 410 81.16 33.27 45.45
C VAL A 410 81.19 34.26 46.62
N ASN A 411 82.39 34.49 47.18
CA ASN A 411 82.59 35.57 48.15
C ASN A 411 83.28 36.75 47.48
N GLU A 412 82.52 37.63 46.83
CA GLU A 412 83.07 38.77 46.10
C GLU A 412 83.77 39.76 47.05
N CYS A 413 83.34 39.82 48.32
CA CYS A 413 83.99 40.64 49.34
C CYS A 413 85.43 40.17 49.67
N GLU A 414 85.77 38.89 49.48
CA GLU A 414 87.15 38.40 49.65
C GLU A 414 88.07 38.75 48.47
N MET A 415 87.52 39.09 47.30
CA MET A 415 88.30 39.54 46.14
C MET A 415 88.53 41.07 46.11
N GLY A 416 87.79 41.84 46.91
CA GLY A 416 88.18 43.19 47.34
C GLY A 416 88.14 44.31 46.28
N THR A 417 87.55 44.07 45.11
CA THR A 417 87.45 45.05 44.01
C THR A 417 86.01 45.43 43.63
N TYR A 418 85.02 44.95 44.39
CA TYR A 418 83.61 44.88 43.96
C TYR A 418 82.67 45.89 44.62
N CYS A 419 83.09 46.59 45.68
CA CYS A 419 82.36 47.69 46.32
C CYS A 419 83.29 48.88 46.54
N ASP A 420 82.79 50.11 46.42
CA ASP A 420 83.57 51.33 46.68
C ASP A 420 83.99 51.49 48.17
N GLN A 421 83.12 51.08 49.11
CA GLN A 421 83.29 51.37 50.55
C GLN A 421 83.12 50.15 51.46
N LEU A 422 81.89 49.68 51.68
CA LEU A 422 81.61 48.50 52.49
C LEU A 422 81.02 47.40 51.63
N CYS A 423 81.42 46.14 51.89
CA CYS A 423 80.92 44.94 51.23
C CYS A 423 80.39 43.97 52.29
N ASN A 424 79.25 43.35 52.03
CA ASN A 424 78.72 42.24 52.81
C ASN A 424 78.28 41.11 51.88
N ASN A 425 78.83 39.90 52.05
CA ASN A 425 78.44 38.75 51.25
C ASN A 425 77.06 38.22 51.66
N SER A 426 76.33 37.71 50.68
CA SER A 426 75.10 36.94 50.88
C SER A 426 75.09 35.78 49.87
N PHE A 427 74.15 34.84 50.03
CA PHE A 427 74.16 33.63 49.21
C PHE A 427 73.70 33.92 47.78
N GLY A 428 74.63 33.91 46.83
CA GLY A 428 74.44 34.21 45.41
C GLY A 428 74.55 35.69 45.03
N SER A 429 74.99 36.56 45.95
CA SER A 429 75.20 37.98 45.66
C SER A 429 75.89 38.70 46.81
N TYR A 430 76.47 39.84 46.57
CA TYR A 430 77.01 40.72 47.60
C TYR A 430 76.26 42.06 47.62
N THR A 431 76.05 42.60 48.81
CA THR A 431 75.44 43.92 49.01
C THR A 431 76.52 44.91 49.39
N CYS A 432 76.76 45.91 48.55
CA CYS A 432 77.58 47.06 48.92
C CYS A 432 76.79 48.03 49.80
N TYR A 433 77.48 48.72 50.70
CA TYR A 433 76.92 49.82 51.48
C TYR A 433 77.83 51.05 51.44
N CYS A 434 77.21 52.21 51.27
CA CYS A 434 77.88 53.50 51.37
C CYS A 434 77.96 53.97 52.82
N HIS A 435 78.95 54.81 53.14
CA HIS A 435 78.95 55.59 54.35
C HIS A 435 77.92 56.74 54.28
N ASP A 436 77.49 57.24 55.44
CA ASP A 436 76.42 58.25 55.56
C ASP A 436 76.62 59.47 54.65
N GLY A 437 75.57 59.84 53.90
CA GLY A 437 75.56 61.02 53.03
C GLY A 437 75.59 60.73 51.53
N TYR A 438 75.70 59.46 51.13
CA TYR A 438 75.55 59.00 49.75
C TYR A 438 74.44 57.94 49.69
N SER A 439 73.61 57.94 48.64
CA SER A 439 72.88 56.73 48.23
C SER A 439 73.84 55.80 47.49
N ILE A 440 73.42 54.57 47.22
CA ILE A 440 74.08 53.74 46.22
C ILE A 440 73.75 54.28 44.82
N ASP A 441 74.62 54.05 43.84
CA ASP A 441 74.33 54.37 42.42
C ASP A 441 73.41 53.32 41.80
N SER A 442 72.84 53.70 40.65
CA SER A 442 72.22 52.85 39.66
C SER A 442 73.07 51.64 39.22
N ASP A 443 74.40 51.67 39.45
CA ASP A 443 75.29 50.52 39.22
C ASP A 443 75.28 49.48 40.37
N GLY A 444 74.72 49.81 41.54
CA GLY A 444 74.63 48.93 42.70
C GLY A 444 75.92 48.73 43.51
N TYR A 445 77.02 49.41 43.15
CA TYR A 445 78.37 49.17 43.71
C TYR A 445 79.13 50.46 44.09
N SER A 446 78.79 51.58 43.43
CA SER A 446 79.27 52.96 43.67
C SER A 446 78.27 53.79 44.51
N CYS A 447 78.61 55.03 44.87
CA CYS A 447 77.85 55.86 45.83
C CYS A 447 77.57 57.31 45.35
N VAL A 448 76.30 57.71 45.15
CA VAL A 448 75.80 58.97 44.48
C VAL A 448 74.39 59.49 44.98
N PRO A 449 73.55 60.20 44.16
CA PRO A 449 72.05 60.47 44.31
C PRO A 449 71.06 60.06 43.09
N GLU A 450 69.68 60.10 43.14
CA GLU A 450 68.60 59.15 42.50
C GLU A 450 67.37 59.60 41.50
N ASP A 451 66.61 58.73 40.66
CA ASP A 451 65.38 58.93 39.66
C ASP A 451 64.45 57.69 39.01
N THR A 452 63.37 57.79 38.07
CA THR A 452 62.30 56.73 37.48
C THR A 452 61.79 56.74 35.90
N GLU A 453 60.75 56.14 35.12
CA GLU A 453 59.47 55.22 34.93
C GLU A 453 58.98 54.96 33.35
N GLU A 454 57.96 54.29 32.60
CA GLU A 454 56.75 53.26 32.42
C GLU A 454 56.22 53.13 30.84
N GLY A 455 55.29 52.40 30.04
CA GLY A 455 54.20 51.27 29.83
C GLY A 455 53.45 51.23 28.35
N SER A 456 52.46 50.49 27.65
CA SER A 456 51.57 49.18 27.43
C SER A 456 50.63 49.21 26.06
N GLY A 457 49.76 48.39 25.30
CA GLY A 457 49.00 47.02 24.99
C GLY A 457 47.90 47.07 23.74
N THR A 458 46.98 46.24 23.05
CA THR A 458 46.36 44.82 22.66
C THR A 458 45.19 44.85 21.48
N THR A 459 44.31 43.96 20.80
CA THR A 459 43.94 42.51 20.25
C THR A 459 42.63 42.30 19.24
N SER A 460 42.13 41.10 18.61
CA SER A 460 40.90 40.88 17.59
C SER A 460 40.24 39.42 17.11
N ILE A 461 39.15 39.23 16.22
CA ILE A 461 38.26 37.98 15.74
C ILE A 461 37.48 37.99 14.28
N THR A 462 36.58 37.15 13.53
CA THR A 462 35.58 35.91 13.41
C THR A 462 35.16 35.45 11.86
N ALA A 463 34.19 34.65 11.18
CA ALA A 463 32.94 33.66 11.14
C ALA A 463 32.62 32.98 9.65
N MET A 464 31.61 32.21 8.97
CA MET A 464 30.23 31.42 8.92
C MET A 464 29.93 30.59 7.50
N SER A 465 28.90 29.86 6.83
CA SER A 465 27.45 29.17 6.76
C SER A 465 27.08 28.43 5.32
N ILE A 466 26.00 27.70 4.70
CA ILE A 466 24.66 26.85 4.80
C ILE A 466 23.95 26.24 3.40
N SER A 467 23.05 25.14 3.23
CA SER A 467 22.23 24.65 1.95
C SER A 467 21.08 23.43 1.90
N VAL A 468 20.25 23.06 0.80
CA VAL A 468 18.99 22.05 0.65
C VAL A 468 18.40 21.52 -0.81
N ASN A 469 17.49 20.45 -1.02
CA ASN A 469 16.22 20.28 -1.95
C ASN A 469 15.64 18.84 -2.56
N PRO A 470 14.36 18.66 -3.18
CA PRO A 470 13.55 17.36 -3.49
C PRO A 470 12.71 17.06 -4.87
N THR A 471 11.85 15.96 -5.07
CA THR A 471 10.91 15.61 -6.29
C THR A 471 9.69 14.55 -6.16
N SER A 472 8.78 14.24 -7.19
CA SER A 472 7.48 13.41 -7.13
C SER A 472 6.81 12.78 -8.46
N ASN A 473 5.64 12.00 -8.43
CA ASN A 473 4.80 11.50 -9.61
C ASN A 473 3.32 10.90 -9.33
N CYS A 474 2.54 10.35 -10.33
CA CYS A 474 1.01 10.15 -10.36
C CYS A 474 0.32 8.72 -10.58
N THR A 475 -1.04 8.62 -10.54
CA THR A 475 -1.92 7.38 -10.64
C THR A 475 -3.33 7.53 -11.33
N ILE A 476 -4.16 6.45 -11.43
CA ILE A 476 -5.56 6.40 -11.96
C ILE A 476 -6.63 6.55 -10.83
N GLU A 477 -7.79 7.17 -11.12
CA GLU A 477 -8.96 7.28 -10.21
C GLU A 477 -9.97 6.11 -10.34
N GLY A 478 -10.74 5.83 -9.27
CA GLY A 478 -12.02 5.12 -9.41
C GLY A 478 -12.43 4.16 -8.29
N GLN A 479 -11.50 3.47 -7.63
CA GLN A 479 -11.81 2.60 -6.49
C GLN A 479 -10.60 2.36 -5.58
N THR A 480 -10.40 3.21 -4.58
CA THR A 480 -9.42 2.99 -3.52
C THR A 480 -9.99 2.05 -2.45
N LEU A 481 -9.43 0.84 -2.33
CA LEU A 481 -9.62 0.03 -1.12
C LEU A 481 -9.09 0.82 0.08
N LEU A 482 -9.93 0.97 1.11
CA LEU A 482 -9.55 1.62 2.37
C LEU A 482 -8.58 0.72 3.16
N THR A 483 -7.29 0.85 2.88
CA THR A 483 -6.20 0.19 3.60
C THR A 483 -6.02 0.77 5.01
N SER A 484 -6.93 0.39 5.92
CA SER A 484 -6.75 0.20 7.38
C SER A 484 -6.05 1.27 8.26
N GLY A 485 -5.67 2.44 7.74
CA GLY A 485 -5.03 3.53 8.51
C GLY A 485 -5.92 4.76 8.70
N ALA A 486 -6.55 5.24 7.61
CA ALA A 486 -7.31 6.49 7.61
C ALA A 486 -8.52 6.50 8.58
N LEU A 487 -9.21 5.36 8.71
CA LEU A 487 -10.37 5.22 9.60
C LEU A 487 -10.01 5.44 11.08
N VAL A 488 -8.84 4.98 11.53
CA VAL A 488 -8.37 5.22 12.91
C VAL A 488 -8.10 6.71 13.12
N GLY A 489 -7.42 7.37 12.17
CA GLY A 489 -7.14 8.80 12.23
C GLY A 489 -8.41 9.65 12.28
N ILE A 490 -9.41 9.35 11.45
CA ILE A 490 -10.70 10.08 11.42
C ILE A 490 -11.47 9.87 12.73
N ILE A 491 -11.54 8.64 13.25
CA ILE A 491 -12.21 8.35 14.53
C ILE A 491 -11.49 9.07 15.68
N VAL A 492 -10.15 9.05 15.72
CA VAL A 492 -9.36 9.78 16.74
C VAL A 492 -9.60 11.29 16.64
N CYS A 493 -9.59 11.89 15.43
CA CYS A 493 -9.91 13.31 15.27
C CYS A 493 -11.34 13.64 15.72
N ILE A 494 -12.34 12.82 15.39
CA ILE A 494 -13.73 13.03 15.85
C ILE A 494 -13.82 12.93 17.37
N VAL A 495 -13.19 11.93 18.00
CA VAL A 495 -13.15 11.78 19.46
C VAL A 495 -12.42 12.96 20.12
N VAL A 496 -11.30 13.41 19.58
CA VAL A 496 -10.55 14.58 20.08
C VAL A 496 -11.38 15.86 19.95
N VAL A 497 -12.07 16.09 18.82
CA VAL A 497 -12.97 17.25 18.65
C VAL A 497 -14.15 17.19 19.63
N ILE A 498 -14.76 16.01 19.84
CA ILE A 498 -15.83 15.83 20.82
C ILE A 498 -15.32 16.08 22.25
N LEU A 499 -14.11 15.62 22.59
CA LEU A 499 -13.49 15.88 23.90
C LEU A 499 -13.13 17.36 24.10
N ILE A 500 -12.64 18.05 23.06
CA ILE A 500 -12.38 19.50 23.10
C ILE A 500 -13.69 20.27 23.27
N LEU A 501 -14.75 19.92 22.53
CA LEU A 501 -16.07 20.53 22.68
C LEU A 501 -16.67 20.27 24.07
N ALA A 502 -16.53 19.06 24.62
CA ALA A 502 -16.95 18.72 25.97
C ALA A 502 -16.15 19.51 27.03
N PHE A 503 -14.84 19.68 26.83
CA PHE A 503 -13.98 20.48 27.71
C PHE A 503 -14.34 21.97 27.67
N LEU A 504 -14.63 22.52 26.48
CA LEU A 504 -15.12 23.89 26.31
C LEU A 504 -16.49 24.09 26.97
N VAL A 505 -17.44 23.18 26.77
CA VAL A 505 -18.75 23.22 27.43
C VAL A 505 -18.60 23.13 28.96
N HIS A 506 -17.74 22.23 29.47
CA HIS A 506 -17.44 22.17 30.90
C HIS A 506 -16.81 23.48 31.42
N HIS A 507 -15.90 24.10 30.65
CA HIS A 507 -15.28 25.37 31.00
C HIS A 507 -16.31 26.51 31.06
N PHE A 508 -17.20 26.64 30.07
CA PHE A 508 -18.27 27.63 30.07
C PHE A 508 -19.29 27.41 31.20
N LEU A 509 -19.67 26.16 31.49
CA LEU A 509 -20.51 25.84 32.65
C LEU A 509 -19.83 26.21 33.98
N LYS A 510 -18.52 25.99 34.10
CA LYS A 510 -17.73 26.32 35.30
C LYS A 510 -17.52 27.82 35.48
N GLN A 511 -17.47 28.59 34.38
CA GLN A 511 -17.44 30.06 34.44
C GLN A 511 -18.77 30.70 34.89
N ARG A 512 -19.93 30.05 34.66
CA ARG A 512 -21.23 30.55 35.14
C ARG A 512 -21.44 30.48 36.66
N VAL A 513 -20.50 29.93 37.43
CA VAL A 513 -20.61 29.75 38.90
C VAL A 513 -19.85 30.85 39.68
N LYS A 514 -19.42 31.94 39.01
CA LYS A 514 -18.78 33.10 39.66
C LYS A 514 -19.25 34.46 39.10
N CYS A 515 -20.50 34.81 39.41
CA CYS A 515 -20.93 36.20 39.58
C CYS A 515 -22.01 36.27 40.68
N ASP A 516 -21.82 37.21 41.59
CA ASP A 516 -22.73 37.84 42.55
C ASP A 516 -23.66 37.00 43.44
N ALA A 517 -23.35 37.08 44.74
CA ALA A 517 -24.31 37.10 45.84
C ALA A 517 -24.19 38.45 46.57
N SER A 518 -25.16 38.80 47.43
CA SER A 518 -25.36 40.13 48.05
C SER A 518 -26.08 41.14 47.14
N SER A 519 -27.11 41.89 47.56
CA SER A 519 -27.75 42.00 48.89
C SER A 519 -29.21 42.48 48.79
N ASP A 520 -29.97 42.30 49.87
CA ASP A 520 -31.41 42.53 49.99
C ASP A 520 -31.90 43.98 49.82
N PHE A 521 -33.14 44.14 49.30
CA PHE A 521 -34.09 45.12 49.85
C PHE A 521 -35.56 44.67 49.67
N LYS A 522 -36.51 45.38 50.31
CA LYS A 522 -37.88 44.92 50.61
C LYS A 522 -38.99 45.42 49.66
N SER A 523 -40.13 44.72 49.72
CA SER A 523 -41.54 45.16 49.51
C SER A 523 -41.99 45.55 48.08
N SER A 524 -43.24 45.30 47.67
CA SER A 524 -44.34 44.49 48.27
C SER A 524 -45.44 44.12 47.25
N ASP A 525 -46.31 43.18 47.67
CA ASP A 525 -47.71 42.95 47.26
C ASP A 525 -48.04 42.36 45.86
N ALA A 526 -49.30 41.93 45.74
CA ALA A 526 -50.00 41.35 44.57
C ALA A 526 -49.67 39.89 44.17
N GLU A 527 -50.33 38.97 44.89
CA GLU A 527 -51.13 37.81 44.40
C GLU A 527 -51.14 37.55 42.87
N GLN A 528 -51.11 36.30 42.39
CA GLN A 528 -52.20 35.32 42.63
C GLN A 528 -51.77 33.85 42.43
N GLU A 529 -52.23 32.96 43.31
CA GLU A 529 -52.09 31.49 43.17
C GLU A 529 -53.12 30.90 42.17
N VAL A 530 -52.80 29.75 41.56
CA VAL A 530 -53.41 28.44 41.89
C VAL A 530 -52.45 27.34 41.41
N ASP A 531 -52.08 26.41 42.29
CA ASP A 531 -51.49 25.11 41.93
C ASP A 531 -52.35 23.95 42.46
N LEU A 532 -52.11 22.75 41.95
CA LEU A 532 -52.88 21.53 42.14
C LEU A 532 -52.83 20.97 43.57
N GLN A 533 -54.00 20.52 44.06
CA GLN A 533 -54.20 19.31 44.87
C GLN A 533 -55.72 19.02 44.97
N GLN A 534 -56.21 17.83 45.33
CA GLN A 534 -55.54 16.67 45.93
C GLN A 534 -56.18 15.34 45.45
N VAL A 535 -55.48 14.22 45.61
CA VAL A 535 -55.99 12.86 45.33
C VAL A 535 -57.03 12.44 46.39
N THR A 536 -58.11 11.77 45.98
CA THR A 536 -58.97 10.98 46.89
C THR A 536 -59.24 9.56 46.37
N THR A 537 -59.58 8.67 47.30
CA THR A 537 -59.42 7.21 47.18
C THR A 537 -60.61 6.45 46.60
N LEU A 538 -60.32 5.27 46.03
CA LEU A 538 -61.30 4.23 45.71
C LEU A 538 -62.12 3.79 46.94
N LYS A 539 -63.45 3.64 46.81
CA LYS A 539 -64.16 2.34 46.85
C LYS A 539 -65.69 2.44 46.73
N TYR A 540 -66.24 1.52 45.93
CA TYR A 540 -67.56 0.86 46.02
C TYR A 540 -68.70 1.50 46.85
N ALA A 541 -69.79 1.82 46.14
CA ALA A 541 -71.04 1.07 46.27
C ALA A 541 -71.56 0.75 44.87
#